data_AF-A0A0B4DVF2-F1
#
_entry.id   AF-A0A0B4DVF2-F1
#
_cell.length_a   1.000
_cell.length_b   1.000
_cell.length_c   1.000
_cell.angle_alpha   90.00
_cell.angle_beta   90.00
_cell.angle_gamma   90.00
#
_symmetry.space_group_name_H-M   'P 1'
#
loop_
_entity.id
_entity.type
_entity.pdbx_description
1 polymer ?
#
loop_
_entity_poly.entity_id
_entity_poly.type
_entity_poly.pdbx_seq_one_letter_code
_entity_poly.pdbx_strand_id
1 'polypeptide(L)'
;MNPKILLTVCAAGLAAGLLLGRELHSEPSRADRTAQLFTEICVPFHLGTLDESPETFGLIRKDLILHEQRWVDPVSASFLHLQEHSCTISTNAPYSLTKAEGEVLAAKIEEIVAAIFPELAFDPKATLGDNVLFRAWMHGKVASPQRWGVSVYVHPDFGESAGSSVSLMGPRSS
;
A
#
# COMPACT_ATOMS: atom_id res chain seq x y z
N MET A 1 -37.52 -39.16 -9.28
CA MET A 1 -36.32 -38.31 -9.09
C MET A 1 -35.27 -39.13 -8.34
N ASN A 2 -34.07 -39.30 -8.87
CA ASN A 2 -33.10 -40.27 -8.34
C ASN A 2 -32.29 -39.65 -7.18
N PRO A 3 -32.31 -40.23 -5.96
CA PRO A 3 -31.61 -39.68 -4.79
C PRO A 3 -30.10 -39.56 -5.00
N LYS A 4 -29.51 -40.36 -5.89
CA LYS A 4 -28.09 -40.28 -6.23
C LYS A 4 -27.74 -38.97 -6.96
N ILE A 5 -28.64 -38.47 -7.81
CA ILE A 5 -28.45 -37.23 -8.58
C ILE A 5 -28.56 -36.01 -7.65
N LEU A 6 -29.50 -36.04 -6.71
CA LEU A 6 -29.65 -34.98 -5.71
C LEU A 6 -28.40 -34.85 -4.83
N LEU A 7 -27.86 -35.99 -4.37
CA LEU A 7 -26.64 -36.03 -3.57
C LEU A 7 -25.42 -35.49 -4.31
N THR A 8 -25.30 -35.75 -5.62
CA THR A 8 -24.19 -35.22 -6.42
C THR A 8 -24.29 -33.71 -6.62
N VAL A 9 -25.50 -33.20 -6.90
CA VAL A 9 -25.74 -31.75 -7.05
C VAL A 9 -25.49 -31.01 -5.74
N CYS A 10 -25.96 -31.56 -4.60
CA CYS A 10 -25.68 -30.98 -3.29
C CYS A 10 -24.19 -31.02 -2.93
N ALA A 11 -23.50 -32.12 -3.19
CA ALA A 11 -22.06 -32.23 -2.92
C ALA A 11 -21.23 -31.27 -3.78
N ALA A 12 -21.56 -31.13 -5.07
CA ALA A 12 -20.90 -30.19 -5.97
C ALA A 12 -21.15 -28.74 -5.58
N GLY A 13 -22.39 -28.39 -5.22
CA GLY A 13 -22.74 -27.05 -4.74
C GLY A 13 -22.05 -26.68 -3.42
N LEU A 14 -21.94 -27.63 -2.49
CA LEU A 14 -21.23 -27.44 -1.22
C LEU A 14 -19.72 -27.27 -1.44
N ALA A 15 -19.12 -28.06 -2.32
CA ALA A 15 -17.69 -27.95 -2.65
C ALA A 15 -17.38 -26.61 -3.34
N ALA A 16 -18.20 -26.18 -4.30
CA ALA A 16 -18.07 -24.89 -4.96
C ALA A 16 -18.27 -23.72 -3.97
N GLY A 17 -19.25 -23.81 -3.07
CA GLY A 17 -19.50 -22.81 -2.03
C GLY A 17 -18.37 -22.70 -1.01
N LEU A 18 -17.75 -23.81 -0.61
CA LEU A 18 -16.61 -23.81 0.31
C LEU A 18 -15.32 -23.27 -0.33
N LEU A 19 -15.11 -23.52 -1.62
CA LEU A 19 -13.97 -22.97 -2.36
C LEU A 19 -14.11 -21.46 -2.57
N LEU A 20 -15.29 -20.99 -2.99
CA LEU A 20 -15.56 -19.56 -3.19
C LEU A 20 -15.64 -18.80 -1.86
N GLY A 21 -16.20 -19.41 -0.82
CA GLY A 21 -16.32 -18.80 0.51
C GLY A 21 -14.97 -18.56 1.20
N ARG A 22 -13.92 -19.32 0.84
CA ARG A 22 -12.55 -19.11 1.35
C ARG A 22 -11.89 -17.86 0.77
N GLU A 23 -12.15 -17.54 -0.50
CA GLU A 23 -11.68 -16.30 -1.13
C GLU A 23 -12.35 -15.07 -0.50
N LEU A 24 -13.65 -15.15 -0.22
CA LEU A 24 -14.45 -14.08 0.40
C LEU A 24 -14.07 -13.73 1.85
N HIS A 25 -13.35 -14.60 2.55
CA HIS A 25 -12.94 -14.39 3.95
C HIS A 25 -11.42 -14.42 4.14
N SER A 26 -10.64 -14.35 3.06
CA SER A 26 -9.19 -14.20 3.18
C SER A 26 -8.86 -12.76 3.60
N GLU A 27 -8.07 -12.60 4.65
CA GLU A 27 -7.49 -11.30 4.99
C GLU A 27 -6.74 -10.75 3.77
N PRO A 28 -6.83 -9.44 3.48
CA PRO A 28 -6.15 -8.85 2.34
C PRO A 28 -4.64 -9.10 2.42
N SER A 29 -4.00 -9.28 1.26
CA SER A 29 -2.54 -9.35 1.25
C SER A 29 -1.93 -8.06 1.78
N ARG A 30 -0.69 -8.11 2.26
CA ARG A 30 0.00 -6.91 2.77
C ARG A 30 0.08 -5.80 1.71
N ALA A 31 0.30 -6.18 0.45
CA ALA A 31 0.30 -5.26 -0.67
C ALA A 31 -1.08 -4.64 -0.92
N ASP A 32 -2.16 -5.45 -0.86
CA ASP A 32 -3.54 -4.97 -1.02
C ASP A 32 -3.91 -3.98 0.09
N ARG A 33 -3.65 -4.36 1.35
CA ARG A 33 -3.94 -3.50 2.50
C ARG A 33 -3.13 -2.21 2.45
N THR A 34 -1.86 -2.26 2.01
CA THR A 34 -1.04 -1.06 1.82
C THR A 34 -1.61 -0.13 0.74
N ALA A 35 -2.04 -0.68 -0.41
CA ALA A 35 -2.66 0.11 -1.48
C ALA A 35 -4.02 0.70 -1.05
N GLN A 36 -4.79 -0.05 -0.25
CA GLN A 36 -6.03 0.43 0.35
C GLN A 36 -5.76 1.64 1.26
N LEU A 37 -4.84 1.51 2.22
CA LEU A 37 -4.47 2.60 3.12
C LEU A 37 -3.91 3.81 2.37
N PHE A 38 -3.17 3.58 1.30
CA PHE A 38 -2.69 4.67 0.44
C PHE A 38 -3.87 5.45 -0.17
N THR A 39 -4.87 4.74 -0.69
CA THR A 39 -6.04 5.33 -1.32
C THR A 39 -6.96 6.01 -0.31
N GLU A 40 -7.20 5.38 0.83
CA GLU A 40 -8.16 5.85 1.84
C GLU A 40 -7.58 6.93 2.76
N ILE A 41 -6.27 6.95 2.96
CA ILE A 41 -5.61 7.89 3.89
C ILE A 41 -4.63 8.80 3.17
N CYS A 42 -3.63 8.27 2.46
CA CYS A 42 -2.59 9.13 1.88
C CYS A 42 -3.13 10.10 0.82
N VAL A 43 -4.02 9.62 -0.06
CA VAL A 43 -4.62 10.46 -1.10
C VAL A 43 -5.47 11.58 -0.49
N PRO A 44 -6.47 11.32 0.38
CA PRO A 44 -7.22 12.40 1.04
C PRO A 44 -6.34 13.32 1.87
N PHE A 45 -5.33 12.78 2.56
CA PHE A 45 -4.40 13.60 3.35
C PHE A 45 -3.66 14.60 2.46
N HIS A 46 -3.14 14.16 1.31
CA HIS A 46 -2.45 15.02 0.36
C HIS A 46 -3.38 16.05 -0.28
N LEU A 47 -4.63 15.67 -0.57
CA LEU A 47 -5.64 16.57 -1.15
C LEU A 47 -6.26 17.52 -0.11
N GLY A 48 -5.93 17.38 1.18
CA GLY A 48 -6.51 18.18 2.26
C GLY A 48 -7.98 17.85 2.56
N THR A 49 -8.42 16.64 2.23
CA THR A 49 -9.80 16.16 2.40
C THR A 49 -9.91 14.97 3.36
N LEU A 50 -8.87 14.68 4.15
CA LEU A 50 -8.92 13.65 5.18
C LEU A 50 -9.66 14.19 6.42
N ASP A 51 -10.94 13.85 6.52
CA ASP A 51 -11.79 14.27 7.64
C ASP A 51 -11.78 13.28 8.82
N GLU A 52 -11.51 12.01 8.55
CA GLU A 52 -11.52 10.93 9.55
C GLU A 52 -10.11 10.66 10.12
N SER A 53 -10.05 10.38 11.42
CA SER A 53 -8.81 9.91 12.06
C SER A 53 -8.40 8.55 11.49
N PRO A 54 -7.10 8.27 11.29
CA PRO A 54 -6.61 6.95 10.88
C PRO A 54 -7.11 5.77 11.75
N GLU A 55 -7.52 6.03 13.00
CA GLU A 55 -8.12 5.01 13.89
C GLU A 55 -9.42 4.42 13.35
N THR A 56 -10.20 5.18 12.58
CA THR A 56 -11.45 4.72 11.94
C THR A 56 -11.21 3.60 10.92
N PHE A 57 -10.00 3.57 10.34
CA PHE A 57 -9.53 2.53 9.43
C PHE A 57 -8.89 1.34 10.16
N GLY A 58 -8.97 1.30 11.50
CA GLY A 58 -8.43 0.23 12.34
C GLY A 58 -6.97 0.40 12.73
N LEU A 59 -6.37 1.57 12.49
CA LEU A 59 -4.97 1.82 12.84
C LEU A 59 -4.82 2.20 14.31
N ILE A 60 -3.73 1.75 14.92
CA ILE A 60 -3.40 2.01 16.32
C ILE A 60 -2.36 3.12 16.38
N ARG A 61 -2.69 4.22 17.05
CA ARG A 61 -1.78 5.35 17.23
C ARG A 61 -0.56 4.98 18.08
N LYS A 62 0.63 5.40 17.66
CA LYS A 62 1.91 5.25 18.35
C LYS A 62 2.57 6.62 18.52
N ASP A 63 2.18 7.34 19.56
CA ASP A 63 2.79 8.61 19.94
C ASP A 63 4.14 8.38 20.63
N LEU A 64 5.20 8.20 19.84
CA LEU A 64 6.56 8.01 20.37
C LEU A 64 7.38 9.32 20.34
N ILE A 65 7.01 10.31 19.53
CA ILE A 65 7.73 11.59 19.38
C ILE A 65 6.73 12.74 19.19
N LEU A 66 6.97 13.88 19.87
CA LEU A 66 6.21 15.12 19.65
C LEU A 66 6.28 15.53 18.17
N HIS A 67 5.12 15.80 17.57
CA HIS A 67 4.92 16.22 16.17
C HIS A 67 5.02 15.14 15.07
N GLU A 68 5.32 13.88 15.40
CA GLU A 68 5.16 12.78 14.45
C GLU A 68 3.83 12.07 14.69
N GLN A 69 2.93 12.13 13.70
CA GLN A 69 1.74 11.30 13.75
C GLN A 69 2.06 9.96 13.10
N ARG A 70 2.23 8.94 13.96
CA ARG A 70 2.56 7.58 13.56
C ARG A 70 1.48 6.62 14.01
N TRP A 71 1.10 5.70 13.14
CA TRP A 71 0.15 4.65 13.42
C TRP A 71 0.65 3.30 12.92
N VAL A 72 0.06 2.25 13.46
CA VAL A 72 0.34 0.86 13.09
C VAL A 72 -0.95 0.24 12.57
N ASP A 73 -0.88 -0.37 11.39
CA ASP A 73 -1.97 -1.23 10.89
C ASP A 73 -1.69 -2.68 11.32
N PRO A 74 -2.51 -3.27 12.22
CA PRO A 74 -2.26 -4.62 12.72
C PRO A 74 -2.49 -5.69 11.65
N VAL A 75 -3.28 -5.40 10.60
CA VAL A 75 -3.58 -6.34 9.51
C VAL A 75 -2.35 -6.57 8.62
N SER A 76 -1.73 -5.48 8.15
CA SER A 76 -0.53 -5.55 7.29
C SER A 76 0.79 -5.57 8.05
N ALA A 77 0.78 -5.31 9.36
CA ALA A 77 1.96 -4.99 10.15
C ALA A 77 2.77 -3.80 9.56
N SER A 78 2.07 -2.84 8.95
CA SER A 78 2.67 -1.63 8.40
C SER A 78 2.61 -0.47 9.38
N PHE A 79 3.46 0.52 9.15
CA PHE A 79 3.47 1.80 9.83
C PHE A 79 2.99 2.89 8.87
N LEU A 80 1.96 3.63 9.27
CA LEU A 80 1.55 4.86 8.62
C LEU A 80 2.25 6.04 9.31
N HIS A 81 2.81 6.93 8.51
CA HIS A 81 3.42 8.18 8.94
C HIS A 81 2.78 9.33 8.19
N LEU A 82 2.13 10.25 8.92
CA LEU A 82 1.65 11.52 8.37
C LEU A 82 2.54 12.65 8.87
N GLN A 83 3.11 13.39 7.93
CA GLN A 83 3.89 14.60 8.14
C GLN A 83 3.31 15.72 7.28
N GLU A 84 3.64 16.97 7.59
CA GLU A 84 3.05 18.18 6.96
C GLU A 84 2.93 18.10 5.43
N HIS A 85 3.91 17.50 4.75
CA HIS A 85 3.92 17.38 3.28
C HIS A 85 4.12 15.94 2.79
N SER A 86 3.90 14.92 3.63
CA SER A 86 4.02 13.55 3.16
C SER A 86 3.19 12.56 3.93
N CYS A 87 2.65 11.58 3.21
CA CYS A 87 2.11 10.35 3.76
C CYS A 87 2.99 9.19 3.34
N THR A 88 3.45 8.38 4.29
CA THR A 88 4.24 7.18 4.02
C THR A 88 3.67 5.97 4.75
N ILE A 89 3.49 4.87 4.02
CA ILE A 89 3.16 3.57 4.59
C ILE A 89 4.36 2.67 4.39
N SER A 90 4.86 2.06 5.46
CA SER A 90 6.07 1.26 5.42
C SER A 90 5.93 -0.08 6.15
N THR A 91 6.66 -1.09 5.69
CA THR A 91 6.78 -2.38 6.35
C THR A 91 8.26 -2.67 6.58
N ASN A 92 8.58 -3.38 7.66
CA ASN A 92 9.96 -3.68 8.05
C ASN A 92 10.07 -5.16 8.41
N ALA A 93 11.29 -5.70 8.42
CA ALA A 93 11.56 -7.05 8.91
C ALA A 93 10.89 -7.29 10.29
N PRO A 94 10.30 -8.48 10.53
CA PRO A 94 10.22 -9.64 9.63
C PRO A 94 9.03 -9.60 8.65
N TYR A 95 8.29 -8.49 8.59
CA TYR A 95 7.06 -8.34 7.81
C TYR A 95 7.24 -7.48 6.54
N SER A 96 8.48 -7.29 6.08
CA SER A 96 8.76 -6.57 4.84
C SER A 96 8.11 -7.26 3.64
N LEU A 97 7.67 -6.49 2.65
CA LEU A 97 7.23 -7.06 1.37
C LEU A 97 8.36 -7.82 0.68
N THR A 98 8.04 -8.98 0.14
CA THR A 98 8.86 -9.67 -0.85
C THR A 98 8.93 -8.86 -2.14
N LYS A 99 9.88 -9.20 -3.04
CA LYS A 99 9.96 -8.56 -4.37
C LYS A 99 8.67 -8.72 -5.16
N ALA A 100 8.04 -9.90 -5.11
CA ALA A 100 6.79 -10.18 -5.83
C ALA A 100 5.61 -9.34 -5.27
N GLU A 101 5.46 -9.26 -3.95
CA GLU A 101 4.45 -8.39 -3.33
C GLU A 101 4.72 -6.92 -3.63
N GLY A 102 6.00 -6.52 -3.70
CA GLY A 102 6.43 -5.20 -4.12
C GLY A 102 6.00 -4.81 -5.53
N GLU A 103 6.13 -5.73 -6.50
CA GLU A 103 5.64 -5.53 -7.87
C GLU A 103 4.11 -5.40 -7.91
N VAL A 104 3.40 -6.22 -7.13
CA VAL A 104 1.93 -6.13 -6.99
C VAL A 104 1.51 -4.77 -6.42
N LEU A 105 2.18 -4.31 -5.35
CA LEU A 105 1.93 -2.99 -4.79
C LEU A 105 2.22 -1.90 -5.81
N ALA A 106 3.35 -1.97 -6.51
CA ALA A 106 3.73 -0.98 -7.50
C ALA A 106 2.72 -0.86 -8.65
N ALA A 107 2.20 -1.98 -9.15
CA ALA A 107 1.15 -1.97 -10.17
C ALA A 107 -0.15 -1.33 -9.67
N LYS A 108 -0.58 -1.61 -8.43
CA LYS A 108 -1.77 -0.99 -7.83
C LYS A 108 -1.59 0.52 -7.65
N ILE A 109 -0.43 0.94 -7.18
CA ILE A 109 -0.11 2.35 -7.02
C ILE A 109 -0.05 3.05 -8.37
N GLU A 110 0.45 2.40 -9.43
CA GLU A 110 0.43 2.92 -10.79
C GLU A 110 -0.99 3.22 -11.29
N GLU A 111 -1.93 2.29 -11.06
CA GLU A 111 -3.35 2.47 -11.40
C GLU A 111 -3.97 3.65 -10.64
N ILE A 112 -3.68 3.75 -9.33
CA ILE A 112 -4.15 4.86 -8.49
C ILE A 112 -3.59 6.19 -8.97
N VAL A 113 -2.28 6.25 -9.24
CA VAL A 113 -1.60 7.46 -9.73
C VAL A 113 -2.18 7.89 -11.08
N ALA A 114 -2.35 6.97 -12.02
CA ALA A 114 -2.91 7.28 -13.34
C ALA A 114 -4.34 7.83 -13.26
N ALA A 115 -5.13 7.34 -12.30
CA ALA A 115 -6.52 7.78 -12.10
C ALA A 115 -6.64 9.11 -11.35
N ILE A 116 -5.82 9.33 -10.31
CA ILE A 116 -6.00 10.45 -9.37
C ILE A 116 -5.04 11.60 -9.63
N PHE A 117 -3.82 11.31 -10.11
CA PHE A 117 -2.75 12.28 -10.33
C PHE A 117 -2.18 12.15 -11.75
N PRO A 118 -2.98 12.39 -12.81
CA PRO A 118 -2.57 12.18 -14.21
C PRO A 118 -1.36 13.03 -14.66
N GLU A 119 -1.00 14.07 -13.89
CA GLU A 119 0.17 14.91 -14.09
C GLU A 119 1.49 14.30 -13.60
N LEU A 120 1.44 13.23 -12.80
CA LEU A 120 2.62 12.50 -12.33
C LEU A 120 3.10 11.54 -13.41
N ALA A 121 4.29 11.79 -13.95
CA ALA A 121 4.89 10.92 -14.95
C ALA A 121 5.79 9.88 -14.29
N PHE A 122 5.70 8.62 -14.75
CA PHE A 122 6.66 7.59 -14.37
C PHE A 122 8.09 8.02 -14.73
N ASP A 123 9.02 7.89 -13.78
CA ASP A 123 10.44 8.16 -13.96
C ASP A 123 11.18 6.84 -14.24
N PRO A 124 11.42 6.47 -15.52
CA PRO A 124 12.09 5.21 -15.85
C PRO A 124 13.57 5.18 -15.42
N LYS A 125 14.13 6.32 -14.99
CA LYS A 125 15.51 6.42 -14.51
C LYS A 125 15.60 6.28 -12.98
N ALA A 126 14.47 6.22 -12.29
CA ALA A 126 14.41 5.98 -10.86
C ALA A 126 14.75 4.51 -10.55
N THR A 127 16.04 4.20 -10.43
CA THR A 127 16.54 2.88 -9.99
C THR A 127 17.57 3.06 -8.87
N LEU A 128 17.60 2.11 -7.93
CA LEU A 128 18.54 2.07 -6.80
C LEU A 128 19.40 0.79 -6.80
N GLY A 129 19.49 0.12 -7.95
CA GLY A 129 20.22 -1.13 -8.16
C GLY A 129 19.32 -2.36 -8.22
N ASP A 130 19.86 -3.48 -8.71
CA ASP A 130 19.06 -4.67 -9.09
C ASP A 130 18.39 -5.40 -7.91
N ASN A 131 18.91 -5.18 -6.70
CA ASN A 131 18.42 -5.79 -5.46
C ASN A 131 17.30 -4.98 -4.79
N VAL A 132 16.89 -3.89 -5.41
CA VAL A 132 15.88 -2.97 -4.90
C VAL A 132 14.84 -2.76 -5.98
N LEU A 133 13.57 -2.94 -5.62
CA LEU A 133 12.48 -2.42 -6.44
C LEU A 133 12.28 -0.95 -6.07
N PHE A 134 12.49 -0.06 -7.03
CA PHE A 134 12.16 1.35 -6.89
C PHE A 134 11.36 1.80 -8.11
N ARG A 135 10.17 2.35 -7.88
CA ARG A 135 9.34 3.00 -8.90
C ARG A 135 8.90 4.35 -8.38
N ALA A 136 8.91 5.37 -9.23
CA ALA A 136 8.48 6.70 -8.87
C ALA A 136 7.67 7.34 -10.00
N TRP A 137 6.61 8.05 -9.63
CA TRP A 137 5.79 8.88 -10.50
C TRP A 137 5.85 10.30 -9.97
N MET A 138 6.47 11.20 -10.73
CA MET A 138 6.90 12.49 -10.21
C MET A 138 6.45 13.63 -11.13
N HIS A 139 6.18 14.77 -10.51
CA HIS A 139 6.03 16.05 -11.17
C HIS A 139 7.10 17.04 -10.67
N GLY A 140 7.54 17.92 -11.56
CA GLY A 140 8.60 18.89 -11.28
C GLY A 140 10.03 18.37 -11.55
N LYS A 141 10.99 19.29 -11.52
CA LYS A 141 12.41 18.99 -11.81
C LYS A 141 13.07 18.26 -10.65
N VAL A 142 14.03 17.39 -10.95
CA VAL A 142 14.95 16.81 -9.96
C VAL A 142 15.57 17.93 -9.12
N ALA A 143 15.65 17.73 -7.80
CA ALA A 143 16.14 18.68 -6.81
C ALA A 143 15.34 19.99 -6.65
N SER A 144 14.17 20.13 -7.28
CA SER A 144 13.27 21.26 -7.02
C SER A 144 12.52 21.09 -5.70
N PRO A 145 12.32 22.15 -4.88
CA PRO A 145 11.43 22.09 -3.71
C PRO A 145 9.96 21.85 -4.10
N GLN A 146 9.61 22.19 -5.35
CA GLN A 146 8.29 21.94 -5.93
C GLN A 146 8.16 20.53 -6.53
N ARG A 147 9.21 19.70 -6.43
CA ARG A 147 9.13 18.31 -6.89
C ARG A 147 8.27 17.53 -5.92
N TRP A 148 7.27 16.84 -6.45
CA TRP A 148 6.32 16.06 -5.66
C TRP A 148 5.94 14.81 -6.44
N GLY A 149 5.34 13.84 -5.76
CA GLY A 149 4.87 12.63 -6.41
C GLY A 149 4.78 11.42 -5.49
N VAL A 150 4.66 10.27 -6.14
CA VAL A 150 4.49 8.97 -5.47
C VAL A 150 5.69 8.09 -5.75
N SER A 151 6.14 7.34 -4.76
CA SER A 151 7.18 6.34 -4.95
C SER A 151 6.90 5.06 -4.17
N VAL A 152 7.32 3.94 -4.74
CA VAL A 152 7.34 2.61 -4.12
C VAL A 152 8.79 2.17 -4.04
N TYR A 153 9.23 1.75 -2.86
CA TYR A 153 10.59 1.30 -2.57
C TYR A 153 10.50 -0.02 -1.81
N VAL A 154 11.22 -1.06 -2.25
CA VAL A 154 11.25 -2.39 -1.61
C VAL A 154 12.65 -2.96 -1.68
N HIS A 155 13.17 -3.38 -0.52
CA HIS A 155 14.52 -3.96 -0.37
C HIS A 155 14.42 -5.23 0.50
N PRO A 156 13.91 -6.35 -0.06
CA PRO A 156 13.55 -7.53 0.72
C PRO A 156 14.77 -8.33 1.23
N ASP A 157 15.90 -8.24 0.53
CA ASP A 157 17.05 -9.12 0.76
C ASP A 157 18.09 -8.54 1.76
N PHE A 158 17.68 -7.55 2.56
CA PHE A 158 18.57 -6.79 3.45
C PHE A 158 18.55 -7.31 4.90
N GLY A 159 18.10 -8.55 5.12
CA GLY A 159 18.04 -9.18 6.45
C GLY A 159 17.19 -8.39 7.44
N GLU A 160 17.73 -8.06 8.61
CA GLU A 160 17.06 -7.23 9.63
C GLU A 160 16.77 -5.79 9.13
N SER A 161 17.45 -5.36 8.08
CA SER A 161 17.21 -4.07 7.42
C SER A 161 16.29 -4.21 6.21
N ALA A 162 15.59 -5.34 6.03
CA ALA A 162 14.61 -5.49 4.96
C ALA A 162 13.38 -4.62 5.22
N GLY A 163 12.81 -4.07 4.15
CA GLY A 163 11.69 -3.16 4.27
C GLY A 163 11.04 -2.80 2.94
N SER A 164 9.90 -2.13 3.06
CA SER A 164 9.24 -1.48 1.94
C SER A 164 8.59 -0.18 2.38
N SER A 165 8.36 0.72 1.43
CA SER A 165 7.54 1.89 1.62
C SER A 165 6.81 2.28 0.34
N VAL A 166 5.60 2.79 0.51
CA VAL A 166 4.95 3.68 -0.47
C VAL A 166 4.84 5.07 0.15
N SER A 167 5.23 6.09 -0.59
CA SER A 167 5.24 7.47 -0.14
C SER A 167 4.57 8.37 -1.15
N LEU A 168 3.62 9.18 -0.70
CA LEU A 168 3.10 10.34 -1.43
C LEU A 168 3.68 11.60 -0.79
N MET A 169 4.54 12.28 -1.53
CA MET A 169 5.24 13.48 -1.10
C MET A 169 4.66 14.68 -1.85
N GLY A 170 4.22 15.69 -1.11
CA GLY A 170 3.80 16.99 -1.65
C GLY A 170 4.99 17.93 -1.86
N PRO A 171 4.76 19.06 -2.56
CA PRO A 171 5.74 20.12 -2.68
C PRO A 171 6.05 20.72 -1.31
N ARG A 172 7.31 21.10 -1.08
CA ARG A 172 7.73 21.77 0.16
C ARG A 172 7.63 23.28 -0.03
N SER A 173 7.08 23.98 0.96
CA SER A 173 7.20 25.43 1.06
C SER A 173 8.68 25.80 1.25
N SER A 174 9.14 26.80 0.50
CA SER A 174 10.50 27.36 0.60
C SER A 174 10.64 28.32 1.77
#